data_AF-A0A3M4KXR7-F1
#
_entry.id   AF-A0A3M4KXR7-F1
#
_cell.length_a   1.000
_cell.length_b   1.000
_cell.length_c   1.000
_cell.angle_alpha   90.00
_cell.angle_beta   90.00
_cell.angle_gamma   90.00
#
_symmetry.space_group_name_H-M   'P 1'
#
loop_
_entity.id
_entity.type
_entity.pdbx_description
1 polymer ?
#
loop_
_entity_poly.entity_id
_entity_poly.type
_entity_poly.pdbx_seq_one_letter_code
_entity_poly.pdbx_strand_id
1 'polypeptide(L)'
;MPSAFYAWAVRFGAKNVSVFADEDQTTLPQRASIEEICAAPMPEPIRLSENHRNTQEIARVAEHFHKSRTLPPAIVRRPRSGNIPTVEKVKTWSEVVTLVKNRLKNRGESIGVIVRLADEAETLKSMLQKELPSSRIDAYTSKNKSGSEKNIQLMTPGVTVLTGESAIGLEFETVYLQDLGKV
;
A
#
# COMPACT_ATOMS: atom_id res chain seq x y z
N MET A 1 9.43 1.06 16.00
CA MET A 1 10.22 0.47 17.11
C MET A 1 10.79 1.60 17.95
N PRO A 2 10.89 1.48 19.29
CA PRO A 2 11.44 2.53 20.14
C PRO A 2 12.94 2.75 19.90
N SER A 3 13.40 3.99 19.99
CA SER A 3 14.83 4.36 19.85
C SER A 3 15.75 3.61 20.82
N ALA A 4 15.25 3.34 22.05
CA ALA A 4 15.95 2.56 23.07
C ALA A 4 16.31 1.12 22.63
N PHE A 5 15.55 0.54 21.70
CA PHE A 5 15.87 -0.79 21.16
C PHE A 5 17.16 -0.78 20.35
N TYR A 6 17.40 0.26 19.54
CA TYR A 6 18.63 0.37 18.75
C TYR A 6 19.85 0.56 19.67
N ALA A 7 19.72 1.37 20.71
CA ALA A 7 20.76 1.55 21.72
C ALA A 7 21.08 0.24 22.47
N TRP A 8 20.05 -0.54 22.83
CA TRP A 8 20.22 -1.87 23.43
C TRP A 8 20.92 -2.84 22.47
N ALA A 9 20.48 -2.92 21.21
CA ALA A 9 21.03 -3.88 20.24
C ALA A 9 22.53 -3.63 19.98
N VAL A 10 22.94 -2.36 19.88
CA VAL A 10 24.34 -1.95 19.77
C VAL A 10 25.11 -2.28 21.06
N ARG A 11 24.56 -1.95 22.23
CA ARG A 11 25.23 -2.13 23.52
C ARG A 11 25.43 -3.59 23.92
N PHE A 12 24.49 -4.48 23.60
CA PHE A 12 24.53 -5.88 24.02
C PHE A 12 25.06 -6.84 22.94
N GLY A 13 25.75 -6.30 21.93
CA GLY A 13 26.60 -7.10 21.05
C GLY A 13 25.84 -7.90 19.99
N ALA A 14 24.73 -7.39 19.47
CA ALA A 14 24.16 -7.94 18.25
C ALA A 14 25.25 -7.94 17.16
N LYS A 15 25.61 -9.13 16.66
CA LYS A 15 26.75 -9.28 15.73
C LYS A 15 26.59 -8.44 14.47
N ASN A 16 25.36 -8.27 13.99
CA ASN A 16 25.00 -7.40 12.87
C ASN A 16 23.56 -6.90 13.08
N VAL A 17 23.30 -5.61 12.86
CA VAL A 17 21.96 -5.02 12.85
C VAL A 17 21.83 -4.16 11.59
N SER A 18 20.78 -4.39 10.82
CA SER A 18 20.42 -3.54 9.68
C SER A 18 18.98 -3.09 9.84
N VAL A 19 18.77 -1.78 9.75
CA VAL A 19 17.45 -1.16 9.93
C VAL A 19 17.01 -0.58 8.59
N PHE A 20 15.84 -0.98 8.14
CA PHE A 20 15.16 -0.40 6.98
C PHE A 20 13.93 0.34 7.49
N ALA A 21 13.82 1.62 7.18
CA ALA A 21 12.75 2.48 7.67
C ALA A 21 12.20 3.37 6.55
N ASP A 22 10.90 3.61 6.61
CA ASP A 22 10.18 4.61 5.83
C ASP A 22 9.25 5.35 6.80
N GLU A 23 9.51 6.65 7.01
CA GLU A 23 8.79 7.48 7.99
C GLU A 23 7.29 7.60 7.65
N ASP A 24 6.98 7.59 6.36
CA ASP A 24 5.65 7.90 5.83
C ASP A 24 4.71 6.67 5.79
N GLN A 25 5.19 5.47 6.16
CA GLN A 25 4.40 4.22 6.13
C GLN A 25 3.89 3.76 7.51
N THR A 26 3.91 4.61 8.54
CA THR A 26 3.50 4.19 9.90
C THR A 26 2.00 4.39 10.14
N THR A 27 1.30 3.35 10.63
CA THR A 27 -0.10 3.41 11.06
C THR A 27 -0.29 3.42 12.57
N LEU A 28 0.78 3.28 13.36
CA LEU A 28 0.74 3.19 14.83
C LEU A 28 1.13 4.51 15.53
N PRO A 29 0.57 4.80 16.72
CA PRO A 29 0.93 5.99 17.50
C PRO A 29 2.38 6.00 17.98
N GLN A 30 2.94 4.81 18.26
CA GLN A 30 4.34 4.66 18.65
C GLN A 30 5.21 4.52 17.40
N ARG A 31 5.83 5.63 17.00
CA ARG A 31 6.78 5.71 15.89
C ARG A 31 8.18 6.04 16.41
N ALA A 32 9.20 5.63 15.65
CA ALA A 32 10.50 6.28 15.71
C ALA A 32 10.60 7.20 14.49
N SER A 33 10.86 8.48 14.69
CA SER A 33 11.15 9.39 13.57
C SER A 33 12.49 9.03 12.94
N ILE A 34 12.73 9.51 11.72
CA ILE A 34 14.06 9.39 11.08
C ILE A 34 15.12 10.06 11.96
N GLU A 35 14.80 11.19 12.59
CA GLU A 35 15.69 11.88 13.52
C GLU A 35 16.09 10.99 14.71
N GLU A 36 15.14 10.24 15.28
CA GLU A 36 15.40 9.32 16.40
C GLU A 36 16.22 8.10 15.97
N ILE A 37 16.05 7.63 14.73
CA ILE A 37 16.85 6.53 14.16
C ILE A 37 18.28 7.02 13.89
N CYS A 38 18.46 8.22 13.33
CA CYS A 38 19.76 8.82 13.10
C CYS A 38 20.50 9.15 14.40
N ALA A 39 19.77 9.48 15.48
CA ALA A 39 20.35 9.74 16.80
C ALA A 39 20.79 8.46 17.54
N ALA A 40 20.42 7.27 17.05
CA ALA A 40 20.90 6.01 17.62
C ALA A 40 22.41 5.83 17.32
N PRO A 41 23.15 5.07 18.15
CA PRO A 41 24.58 4.80 17.93
C PRO A 41 24.80 3.79 16.78
N MET A 42 24.28 4.11 15.60
CA MET A 42 24.41 3.35 14.35
C MET A 42 25.15 4.19 13.30
N PRO A 43 25.72 3.57 12.25
CA PRO A 43 26.28 4.30 11.12
C PRO A 43 25.25 5.22 10.45
N GLU A 44 25.74 6.26 9.77
CA GLU A 44 24.92 7.15 8.96
C GLU A 44 24.00 6.36 8.00
N PRO A 45 22.70 6.69 7.93
CA PRO A 45 21.76 5.95 7.11
C PRO A 45 22.03 6.16 5.62
N ILE A 46 21.91 5.07 4.86
CA ILE A 46 21.96 5.15 3.39
C ILE A 46 20.55 5.42 2.88
N ARG A 47 20.35 6.59 2.26
CA ARG A 47 19.07 6.95 1.64
C ARG A 47 18.92 6.31 0.26
N LEU A 48 17.83 5.57 0.08
CA LEU A 48 17.38 5.12 -1.24
C LEU A 48 16.62 6.26 -1.92
N SER A 49 17.24 6.89 -2.92
CA SER A 49 16.70 8.07 -3.58
C SER A 49 15.92 7.78 -4.87
N GLU A 50 15.86 6.53 -5.30
CA GLU A 50 15.23 6.14 -6.57
C GLU A 50 13.94 5.33 -6.34
N ASN A 51 12.88 5.69 -7.08
CA ASN A 51 11.62 4.96 -7.08
C ASN A 51 11.46 4.19 -8.41
N HIS A 52 11.53 2.87 -8.31
CA HIS A 52 11.31 1.94 -9.43
C HIS A 52 9.92 1.28 -9.40
N ARG A 53 9.15 1.48 -8.32
CA ARG A 53 7.85 0.83 -8.09
C ARG A 53 6.72 1.53 -8.84
N ASN A 54 6.66 2.86 -8.72
CA ASN A 54 5.53 3.64 -9.21
C ASN A 54 5.85 4.38 -10.51
N THR A 55 4.83 4.59 -11.34
CA THR A 55 4.92 5.47 -12.52
C THR A 55 5.03 6.92 -12.07
N GLN A 56 5.52 7.78 -12.97
CA GLN A 56 5.70 9.20 -12.67
C GLN A 56 4.37 9.89 -12.32
N GLU A 57 3.27 9.47 -12.95
CA GLU A 57 1.95 10.02 -12.68
C GLU A 57 1.47 9.69 -11.25
N ILE A 58 1.63 8.44 -10.80
CA ILE A 58 1.25 8.00 -9.46
C ILE A 58 2.13 8.65 -8.39
N ALA A 59 3.45 8.70 -8.63
CA ALA A 59 4.39 9.33 -7.70
C ALA A 59 4.05 10.81 -7.47
N ARG A 60 3.71 11.57 -8.52
CA ARG A 60 3.30 12.98 -8.39
C ARG A 60 2.05 13.17 -7.53
N VAL A 61 1.07 12.26 -7.63
CA VAL A 61 -0.12 12.32 -6.79
C VAL A 61 0.24 12.05 -5.34
N ALA A 62 1.04 11.01 -5.07
CA ALA A 62 1.50 10.71 -3.72
C ALA A 62 2.29 11.88 -3.11
N GLU A 63 3.23 12.47 -3.86
CA GLU A 63 4.01 13.64 -3.45
C GLU A 63 3.17 14.90 -3.22
N HIS A 64 2.04 15.03 -3.91
CA HIS A 64 1.14 16.16 -3.69
C HIS A 64 0.51 16.11 -2.29
N PHE A 65 0.07 14.92 -1.85
CA PHE A 65 -0.60 14.72 -0.56
C PHE A 65 0.37 14.43 0.60
N HIS A 66 1.51 13.81 0.31
CA HIS A 66 2.53 13.45 1.30
C HIS A 66 3.85 14.12 0.93
N LYS A 67 4.05 15.34 1.45
CA LYS A 67 5.34 16.02 1.41
C LYS A 67 6.07 15.77 2.72
N SER A 68 7.10 14.93 2.69
CA SER A 68 8.04 14.86 3.80
C SER A 68 8.66 16.24 4.03
N ARG A 69 8.70 16.67 5.30
CA ARG A 69 9.35 17.93 5.69
C ARG A 69 10.87 17.80 5.75
N THR A 70 11.37 16.57 5.81
CA THR A 70 12.75 16.23 6.14
C THR A 70 13.51 15.70 4.92
N LEU A 71 12.84 14.97 4.02
CA LEU A 71 13.48 14.33 2.87
C LEU A 71 12.87 14.81 1.55
N PRO A 72 13.70 15.07 0.51
CA PRO A 72 13.15 15.35 -0.82
C PRO A 72 12.45 14.11 -1.38
N PRO A 73 11.56 14.27 -2.38
CA PRO A 73 10.96 13.14 -3.06
C PRO A 73 11.99 12.22 -3.74
N ALA A 74 11.60 10.97 -3.97
CA ALA A 74 12.42 10.01 -4.70
C ALA A 74 12.36 10.27 -6.21
N ILE A 75 13.48 10.06 -6.91
CA ILE A 75 13.58 10.19 -8.36
C ILE A 75 12.90 8.98 -8.99
N VAL A 76 11.79 9.21 -9.70
CA VAL A 76 11.08 8.15 -10.41
C VAL A 76 11.88 7.70 -11.62
N ARG A 77 12.19 6.40 -11.66
CA ARG A 77 12.91 5.75 -12.78
C ARG A 77 12.00 4.97 -13.70
N ARG A 78 10.81 4.58 -13.24
CA ARG A 78 9.84 3.85 -14.04
C ARG A 78 9.33 4.74 -15.20
N PRO A 79 9.22 4.21 -16.43
CA PRO A 79 8.64 4.95 -17.54
C PRO A 79 7.21 5.43 -17.26
N ARG A 80 6.81 6.50 -17.95
CA ARG A 80 5.44 6.98 -17.91
C ARG A 80 4.50 5.92 -18.48
N SER A 81 3.38 5.69 -17.82
CA SER A 81 2.39 4.71 -18.29
C SER A 81 1.41 5.31 -19.30
N GLY A 82 1.27 6.64 -19.32
CA GLY A 82 0.24 7.34 -20.09
C GLY A 82 -1.14 7.36 -19.43
N ASN A 83 -1.39 6.52 -18.42
CA ASN A 83 -2.61 6.58 -17.62
C ASN A 83 -2.43 7.63 -16.52
N ILE A 84 -3.32 8.63 -16.52
CA ILE A 84 -3.36 9.66 -15.48
C ILE A 84 -4.28 9.17 -14.36
N PRO A 85 -3.89 9.26 -13.08
CA PRO A 85 -4.78 8.99 -11.96
C PRO A 85 -6.02 9.89 -12.02
N THR A 86 -7.21 9.29 -11.96
CA THR A 86 -8.49 9.99 -12.06
C THR A 86 -9.32 9.79 -10.79
N VAL A 87 -10.21 10.75 -10.55
CA VAL A 87 -11.25 10.63 -9.52
C VAL A 87 -12.59 10.49 -10.23
N GLU A 88 -13.26 9.36 -9.99
CA GLU A 88 -14.59 9.08 -10.54
C GLU A 88 -15.64 9.17 -9.43
N LYS A 89 -16.73 9.91 -9.69
CA LYS A 89 -17.87 9.98 -8.77
C LYS A 89 -18.75 8.78 -8.99
N VAL A 90 -18.75 7.87 -8.02
CA VAL A 90 -19.64 6.70 -7.96
C VAL A 90 -20.69 6.89 -6.89
N LYS A 91 -21.92 6.47 -7.15
CA LYS A 91 -23.05 6.54 -6.21
C LYS A 91 -23.34 5.21 -5.52
N THR A 92 -22.96 4.11 -6.17
CA THR A 92 -23.33 2.76 -5.73
C THR A 92 -22.14 1.80 -5.87
N TRP A 93 -22.14 0.73 -5.07
CA TRP A 93 -21.14 -0.34 -5.20
C TRP A 93 -21.21 -1.04 -6.56
N SER A 94 -22.38 -1.11 -7.19
CA SER A 94 -22.55 -1.70 -8.52
C SER A 94 -21.77 -0.94 -9.61
N GLU A 95 -21.66 0.39 -9.48
CA GLU A 95 -20.83 1.21 -10.36
C GLU A 95 -19.34 0.88 -10.19
N VAL A 96 -18.87 0.74 -8.93
CA VAL A 96 -17.48 0.33 -8.63
C VAL A 96 -17.20 -1.06 -9.21
N VAL A 97 -18.10 -2.02 -9.02
CA VAL A 97 -18.01 -3.37 -9.60
C VAL A 97 -17.88 -3.30 -11.12
N THR A 98 -18.64 -2.42 -11.77
CA THR A 98 -18.58 -2.25 -13.23
C THR A 98 -17.22 -1.72 -13.69
N LEU A 99 -16.67 -0.72 -12.99
CA LEU A 99 -15.34 -0.18 -13.29
C LEU A 99 -14.25 -1.25 -13.16
N VAL A 100 -14.24 -1.95 -12.02
CA VAL A 100 -13.26 -3.02 -11.74
C VAL A 100 -13.39 -4.16 -12.73
N LYS A 101 -14.62 -4.61 -13.02
CA LYS A 101 -14.91 -5.66 -14.01
C LYS A 101 -14.38 -5.30 -15.39
N ASN A 102 -14.69 -4.10 -15.87
CA ASN A 102 -14.27 -3.66 -17.19
C ASN A 102 -12.74 -3.57 -17.27
N ARG A 103 -12.10 -3.08 -16.20
CA ARG A 103 -10.65 -3.01 -16.12
C ARG A 103 -10.01 -4.39 -16.18
N LEU A 104 -10.49 -5.33 -15.36
CA LEU A 104 -9.97 -6.70 -15.33
C LEU A 104 -10.13 -7.39 -16.68
N LYS A 105 -11.30 -7.28 -17.33
CA LYS A 105 -11.54 -7.89 -18.65
C LYS A 105 -10.64 -7.32 -19.75
N ASN A 106 -10.33 -6.02 -19.69
CA ASN A 106 -9.55 -5.35 -20.74
C ASN A 106 -8.04 -5.51 -20.57
N ARG A 107 -7.54 -5.65 -19.33
CA ARG A 107 -6.10 -5.67 -19.04
C ARG A 107 -5.59 -6.99 -18.45
N GLY A 108 -6.43 -7.77 -17.78
CA GLY A 108 -6.02 -9.03 -17.14
C GLY A 108 -4.93 -8.85 -16.09
N GLU A 109 -4.96 -7.74 -15.35
CA GLU A 109 -3.91 -7.32 -14.41
C GLU A 109 -4.26 -7.63 -12.95
N SER A 110 -3.31 -7.44 -12.02
CA SER A 110 -3.60 -7.46 -10.59
C SER A 110 -4.25 -6.14 -10.14
N ILE A 111 -5.44 -6.22 -9.55
CA ILE A 111 -6.24 -5.06 -9.14
C ILE A 111 -6.44 -5.07 -7.63
N GLY A 112 -5.99 -4.01 -6.97
CA GLY A 112 -6.31 -3.72 -5.57
C GLY A 112 -7.52 -2.80 -5.46
N VAL A 113 -8.48 -3.11 -4.60
CA VAL A 113 -9.59 -2.20 -4.28
C VAL A 113 -9.57 -1.90 -2.79
N ILE A 114 -9.19 -0.69 -2.42
CA ILE A 114 -9.09 -0.25 -1.02
C ILE A 114 -10.40 0.40 -0.61
N VAL A 115 -11.06 -0.20 0.37
CA VAL A 115 -12.28 0.27 1.01
C VAL A 115 -12.02 0.61 2.48
N ARG A 116 -12.95 1.32 3.11
CA ARG A 116 -12.77 1.79 4.48
C ARG A 116 -13.05 0.69 5.50
N LEU A 117 -14.16 -0.02 5.36
CA LEU A 117 -14.60 -1.02 6.33
C LEU A 117 -14.41 -2.46 5.83
N ALA A 118 -14.09 -3.37 6.75
CA ALA A 118 -13.97 -4.80 6.43
C ALA A 118 -15.29 -5.39 5.88
N ASP A 119 -16.44 -4.91 6.37
CA ASP A 119 -17.74 -5.39 5.91
C ASP A 119 -18.07 -4.89 4.49
N GLU A 120 -17.59 -3.69 4.13
CA GLU A 120 -17.61 -3.20 2.74
C GLU A 120 -16.74 -4.09 1.84
N ALA A 121 -15.60 -4.58 2.33
CA ALA A 121 -14.71 -5.45 1.55
C ALA A 121 -15.37 -6.79 1.20
N GLU A 122 -16.01 -7.45 2.18
CA GLU A 122 -16.74 -8.70 1.93
C GLU A 122 -17.98 -8.48 1.06
N THR A 123 -18.67 -7.35 1.23
CA THR A 123 -19.82 -6.96 0.38
C THR A 123 -19.37 -6.82 -1.07
N LEU A 124 -18.32 -6.05 -1.32
CA LEU A 124 -17.81 -5.81 -2.67
C LEU A 124 -17.24 -7.07 -3.31
N LYS A 125 -16.50 -7.90 -2.56
CA LYS A 125 -16.07 -9.23 -2.99
C LYS A 125 -17.24 -10.08 -3.43
N SER A 126 -18.31 -10.16 -2.65
CA SER A 126 -19.50 -10.95 -2.98
C SER A 126 -20.17 -10.46 -4.26
N MET A 127 -20.22 -9.15 -4.49
CA MET A 127 -20.76 -8.57 -5.72
C MET A 127 -19.86 -8.86 -6.94
N LEU A 128 -18.54 -8.73 -6.78
CA LEU A 128 -17.56 -9.05 -7.81
C LEU A 128 -17.59 -10.53 -8.19
N GLN A 129 -17.68 -11.45 -7.22
CA GLN A 129 -17.76 -12.89 -7.47
C GLN A 129 -19.00 -13.28 -8.27
N LYS A 130 -20.14 -12.61 -8.06
CA LYS A 130 -21.36 -12.82 -8.86
C LYS A 130 -21.17 -12.41 -10.32
N GLU A 131 -20.48 -11.29 -10.55
CA GLU A 131 -20.27 -10.73 -11.89
C GLU A 131 -19.07 -11.33 -12.64
N LEU A 132 -18.13 -11.95 -11.91
CA LEU A 132 -16.88 -12.52 -12.40
C LEU A 132 -16.63 -13.92 -11.80
N PRO A 133 -17.52 -14.90 -12.05
CA PRO A 133 -17.47 -16.21 -11.38
C PRO A 133 -16.21 -17.03 -11.72
N SER A 134 -15.55 -16.72 -12.84
CA SER A 134 -14.33 -17.41 -13.29
C SER A 134 -13.03 -16.66 -12.96
N SER A 135 -13.12 -15.50 -12.30
CA SER A 135 -11.94 -14.69 -11.93
C SER A 135 -11.57 -14.89 -10.47
N ARG A 136 -10.29 -14.70 -10.12
CA ARG A 136 -9.85 -14.65 -8.72
C ARG A 136 -10.35 -13.37 -8.07
N ILE A 137 -11.16 -13.49 -7.03
CA ILE A 137 -11.66 -12.38 -6.22
C ILE A 137 -11.45 -12.71 -4.74
N ASP A 138 -10.53 -11.98 -4.11
CA ASP A 138 -10.13 -12.15 -2.71
C ASP A 138 -10.54 -10.95 -1.87
N ALA A 139 -10.62 -11.14 -0.55
CA ALA A 139 -10.73 -10.05 0.41
C ALA A 139 -9.70 -10.22 1.52
N TYR A 140 -9.01 -9.13 1.86
CA TYR A 140 -8.03 -9.10 2.91
C TYR A 140 -8.25 -7.89 3.83
N THR A 141 -8.63 -8.18 5.07
CA THR A 141 -9.00 -7.15 6.04
C THR A 141 -8.27 -7.41 7.35
N SER A 142 -8.20 -6.41 8.21
CA SER A 142 -7.62 -6.52 9.55
C SER A 142 -8.39 -7.50 10.47
N LYS A 143 -9.60 -7.92 10.08
CA LYS A 143 -10.36 -8.98 10.76
C LYS A 143 -9.87 -10.39 10.40
N ASN A 144 -9.05 -10.55 9.36
CA ASN A 144 -8.57 -11.86 8.96
C ASN A 144 -7.52 -12.37 9.97
N LYS A 145 -7.51 -13.70 10.22
CA LYS A 145 -6.54 -14.32 11.14
C LYS A 145 -5.10 -14.11 10.64
N SER A 146 -4.17 -13.90 11.57
CA SER A 146 -2.73 -13.83 11.26
C SER A 146 -2.28 -15.04 10.43
N GLY A 147 -1.53 -14.81 9.35
CA GLY A 147 -1.09 -15.86 8.42
C GLY A 147 -2.01 -16.08 7.22
N SER A 148 -3.19 -15.45 7.19
CA SER A 148 -4.07 -15.44 6.02
C SER A 148 -3.46 -14.71 4.82
N GLU A 149 -2.47 -13.84 5.03
CA GLU A 149 -1.75 -13.18 3.93
C GLU A 149 -1.08 -14.17 2.98
N LYS A 150 -0.67 -15.34 3.48
CA LYS A 150 0.01 -16.38 2.67
C LYS A 150 -0.90 -17.01 1.62
N ASN A 151 -2.20 -16.88 1.78
CA ASN A 151 -3.19 -17.42 0.85
C ASN A 151 -3.57 -16.41 -0.25
N ILE A 152 -3.11 -15.15 -0.14
CA ILE A 152 -3.45 -14.10 -1.10
C ILE A 152 -2.46 -14.15 -2.26
N GLN A 153 -2.99 -14.33 -3.45
CA GLN A 153 -2.19 -14.40 -4.68
C GLN A 153 -2.04 -13.01 -5.30
N LEU A 154 -1.31 -12.13 -4.62
CA LEU A 154 -1.17 -10.70 -4.97
C LEU A 154 -0.56 -10.48 -6.36
N MET A 155 0.39 -11.33 -6.75
CA MET A 155 1.10 -11.23 -8.03
C MET A 155 0.38 -11.94 -9.19
N THR A 156 -0.83 -12.46 -8.94
CA THR A 156 -1.61 -13.15 -9.96
C THR A 156 -2.70 -12.21 -10.51
N PRO A 157 -3.08 -12.29 -11.79
CA PRO A 157 -4.23 -11.54 -12.34
C PRO A 157 -5.54 -11.77 -11.61
N GLY A 158 -6.23 -10.71 -11.19
CA GLY A 158 -7.46 -10.81 -10.39
C GLY A 158 -7.68 -9.61 -9.49
N VAL A 159 -8.69 -9.68 -8.63
CA VAL A 159 -9.08 -8.58 -7.74
C VAL A 159 -8.88 -8.96 -6.28
N THR A 160 -8.25 -8.08 -5.51
CA THR A 160 -8.14 -8.21 -4.05
C THR A 160 -8.74 -6.96 -3.40
N VAL A 161 -9.78 -7.14 -2.59
CA VAL A 161 -10.46 -6.06 -1.87
C VAL A 161 -9.88 -5.94 -0.47
N LEU A 162 -9.40 -4.74 -0.09
CA LEU A 162 -8.59 -4.52 1.10
C LEU A 162 -9.16 -3.41 1.98
N THR A 163 -8.85 -3.44 3.27
CA THR A 163 -8.89 -2.21 4.08
C THR A 163 -7.55 -1.46 3.99
N GLY A 164 -7.54 -0.14 4.26
CA GLY A 164 -6.33 0.69 4.17
C GLY A 164 -5.15 0.15 5.00
N GLU A 165 -5.39 -0.32 6.23
CA GLU A 165 -4.36 -0.94 7.08
C GLU A 165 -3.78 -2.22 6.49
N SER A 166 -4.61 -2.98 5.76
CA SER A 166 -4.24 -4.26 5.15
C SER A 166 -3.51 -4.08 3.81
N ALA A 167 -3.45 -2.86 3.27
CA ALA A 167 -2.78 -2.55 2.01
C ALA A 167 -1.26 -2.34 2.17
N ILE A 168 -0.76 -2.17 3.40
CA ILE A 168 0.66 -1.87 3.65
C ILE A 168 1.53 -3.03 3.17
N GLY A 169 2.57 -2.69 2.41
CA GLY A 169 3.52 -3.67 1.87
C GLY A 169 2.99 -4.48 0.69
N LEU A 170 1.77 -4.20 0.21
CA LEU A 170 1.19 -4.87 -0.96
C LEU A 170 1.36 -4.02 -2.23
N GLU A 171 1.45 -4.69 -3.38
CA GLU A 171 1.58 -4.04 -4.69
C GLU A 171 0.55 -4.58 -5.68
N PHE A 172 0.04 -3.69 -6.52
CA PHE A 172 -0.91 -4.00 -7.58
C PHE A 172 -0.58 -3.19 -8.83
N GLU A 173 -0.96 -3.70 -9.99
CA GLU A 173 -0.79 -2.99 -11.27
C GLU A 173 -1.80 -1.84 -11.39
N THR A 174 -3.02 -2.03 -10.87
CA THR A 174 -4.05 -1.00 -10.77
C THR A 174 -4.66 -0.98 -9.37
N VAL A 175 -4.88 0.21 -8.81
CA VAL A 175 -5.52 0.39 -7.51
C VAL A 175 -6.73 1.32 -7.64
N TYR A 176 -7.86 0.90 -7.08
CA TYR A 176 -9.02 1.76 -6.81
C TYR A 176 -9.05 2.10 -5.33
N LEU A 177 -9.12 3.40 -5.01
CA LEU A 177 -9.20 3.89 -3.63
C LEU A 177 -10.56 4.54 -3.41
N GLN A 178 -11.37 3.94 -2.52
CA GLN A 178 -12.67 4.49 -2.12
C GLN A 178 -12.60 5.23 -0.78
N ASP A 179 -11.60 4.92 0.06
CA ASP A 179 -11.38 5.54 1.37
C ASP A 179 -10.72 6.94 1.26
N LEU A 180 -11.43 7.88 0.64
CA LEU A 180 -10.99 9.28 0.50
C LEU A 180 -11.55 10.20 1.61
N GLY A 181 -12.37 9.66 2.52
CA GLY A 181 -13.07 10.41 3.55
C GLY A 181 -12.49 10.19 4.94
N LYS A 182 -11.34 10.79 5.24
CA LYS A 182 -10.99 11.16 6.62
C LYS A 182 -11.30 12.65 6.80
N VAL A 183 -12.42 12.93 7.48
CA VAL A 183 -12.67 14.23 8.12
C VAL A 183 -12.55 14.01 9.61
#